data_AF-A0AAW9NLA2-F1
#
_entry.id   AF-A0AAW9NLA2-F1
#
_cell.length_a   1.000
_cell.length_b   1.000
_cell.length_c   1.000
_cell.angle_alpha   90.00
_cell.angle_beta   90.00
_cell.angle_gamma   90.00
#
_symmetry.space_group_name_H-M   'P 1'
#
loop_
_entity.id
_entity.type
_entity.pdbx_description
1 polymer ?
#
loop_
_entity_poly.entity_id
_entity_poly.type
_entity_poly.pdbx_seq_one_letter_code
_entity_poly.pdbx_strand_id
1 'polypeptide(L)' 'MAVQPTTVTVGLTYKKSLPNYENITFHAGMTVPVSEGTSYKKAYKEAWDAAGDEISAQLSLFEDENKSGVKKGL' A
#
# COMPACT_ATOMS: atom_id res chain seq x y z
N MET A 1 -5.34 27.80 -19.53
CA MET A 1 -4.12 27.15 -19.02
C MET A 1 -4.54 25.92 -18.23
N ALA A 2 -4.06 24.73 -18.58
CA ALA A 2 -4.31 23.52 -17.80
C ALA A 2 -3.41 23.56 -16.55
N VAL A 3 -4.00 23.58 -15.37
CA VAL A 3 -3.27 23.56 -14.11
C VAL A 3 -2.75 22.14 -13.90
N GLN A 4 -1.43 21.95 -13.91
CA GLN A 4 -0.85 20.66 -13.54
C GLN A 4 -0.88 20.51 -12.02
N PRO A 5 -1.22 19.32 -11.48
CA PRO A 5 -1.16 19.07 -10.05
C PRO A 5 0.30 19.15 -9.58
N THR A 6 0.53 19.76 -8.43
CA THR A 6 1.86 19.87 -7.80
C THR A 6 2.27 18.61 -7.05
N THR A 7 1.30 17.80 -6.62
CA THR A 7 1.51 16.55 -5.89
C THR A 7 0.47 15.51 -6.29
N VAL A 8 0.85 14.24 -6.26
CA VAL A 8 -0.05 13.10 -6.38
C VAL A 8 0.02 12.28 -5.11
N THR A 9 -1.12 12.01 -4.51
CA THR A 9 -1.24 11.12 -3.34
C THR A 9 -2.05 9.91 -3.74
N VAL A 10 -1.51 8.72 -3.46
CA VAL A 10 -2.20 7.44 -3.63
C VAL A 10 -2.32 6.80 -2.26
N GLY A 11 -3.53 6.37 -1.91
CA GLY A 11 -3.81 5.60 -0.71
C GLY A 11 -4.51 4.30 -1.08
N LEU A 12 -4.03 3.19 -0.53
CA LEU A 12 -4.56 1.86 -0.73
C LEU A 12 -5.02 1.29 0.61
N THR A 13 -6.12 0.56 0.57
CA THR A 13 -6.62 -0.19 1.71
C THR A 13 -6.94 -1.59 1.24
N TYR A 14 -6.27 -2.59 1.80
CA TYR A 14 -6.49 -3.99 1.51
C TYR A 14 -7.07 -4.69 2.73
N LYS A 15 -8.22 -5.34 2.57
CA LYS A 15 -8.90 -6.07 3.63
C LYS A 15 -8.82 -7.57 3.35
N LYS A 16 -8.18 -8.33 4.24
CA LYS A 16 -8.10 -9.79 4.18
C LYS A 16 -9.02 -10.37 5.25
N SER A 17 -9.96 -11.21 4.84
CA SER A 17 -10.79 -11.98 5.77
C SER A 17 -10.02 -13.18 6.29
N LEU A 18 -10.03 -13.36 7.61
CA LEU A 18 -9.42 -14.50 8.29
C LEU A 18 -10.48 -15.59 8.53
N PRO A 19 -10.08 -16.87 8.61
CA PRO A 19 -11.01 -17.99 8.77
C PRO A 19 -11.75 -18.01 10.12
N ASN A 20 -11.30 -17.21 11.09
CA ASN A 20 -11.85 -17.11 12.44
C ASN A 20 -12.85 -15.94 12.61
N TYR A 21 -13.47 -15.47 11.52
CA TYR A 21 -14.37 -14.31 11.50
C TYR A 21 -13.72 -12.96 11.81
N GLU A 22 -12.39 -12.92 11.99
CA GLU A 22 -11.65 -11.67 12.08
C GLU A 22 -11.32 -11.14 10.67
N ASN A 23 -11.08 -9.84 10.57
CA ASN A 23 -10.55 -9.23 9.36
C ASN A 23 -9.33 -8.42 9.73
N ILE A 24 -8.27 -8.55 8.92
CA ILE A 24 -7.13 -7.65 9.00
C ILE A 24 -7.22 -6.64 7.85
N THR A 25 -6.91 -5.39 8.18
CA THR A 25 -6.90 -4.29 7.21
C THR A 25 -5.48 -3.75 7.15
N PHE A 26 -4.95 -3.68 5.93
CA PHE A 26 -3.65 -3.11 5.62
C PHE A 26 -3.87 -1.77 4.93
N HIS A 27 -3.10 -0.78 5.35
CA HIS A 27 -3.12 0.55 4.79
C HIS A 27 -1.72 0.90 4.31
N ALA A 28 -1.66 1.46 3.11
CA ALA A 28 -0.44 2.00 2.54
C ALA A 28 -0.79 3.27 1.77
N GLY A 29 0.17 4.18 1.68
CA GLY A 29 -0.02 5.36 0.87
C GLY A 29 1.27 6.12 0.67
N MET A 30 1.35 6.79 -0.47
CA MET A 30 2.51 7.57 -0.84
C MET A 30 2.06 8.90 -1.45
N THR A 31 2.80 9.96 -1.11
CA THR A 31 2.68 11.25 -1.76
C THR A 31 3.95 11.53 -2.54
N VAL A 32 3.80 11.79 -3.84
CA VAL A 32 4.91 12.06 -4.76
C VAL A 32 4.74 13.46 -5.35
N PRO A 33 5.78 14.32 -5.31
CA PRO A 33 5.74 15.62 -5.98
C PRO A 33 5.77 15.46 -7.50
N VAL A 34 5.03 16.30 -8.22
CA VAL A 34 5.08 16.34 -9.69
C VAL A 34 6.08 17.43 -10.09
N SER A 35 7.31 17.01 -10.40
CA SER A 35 8.36 17.93 -10.85
C SER A 35 8.03 18.56 -12.21
N GLU A 36 8.53 19.77 -12.44
CA GLU A 36 8.41 20.44 -13.75
C GLU A 36 9.03 19.56 -14.85
N GLY A 37 8.25 19.28 -15.89
CA GLY A 37 8.63 18.37 -16.98
C GLY A 37 8.27 16.89 -16.76
N THR A 38 7.75 16.52 -15.58
CA THR A 38 7.26 15.17 -15.32
C THR A 38 5.73 15.12 -15.45
N SER A 39 5.22 14.18 -16.23
CA SER A 39 3.77 13.97 -16.32
C SER A 39 3.22 13.46 -14.99
N TYR A 40 2.08 14.00 -14.55
CA TYR A 40 1.34 13.50 -13.39
C TYR A 40 1.06 12.00 -13.46
N LYS A 41 0.93 11.42 -14.67
CA LYS A 41 0.74 9.98 -14.87
C LYS A 41 1.93 9.15 -14.38
N LYS A 42 3.15 9.68 -14.56
CA LYS A 42 4.37 9.02 -14.09
C LYS A 42 4.48 9.08 -12.57
N ALA A 43 4.22 10.24 -11.98
CA ALA A 43 4.17 10.41 -10.52
C ALA A 43 3.08 9.53 -9.88
N TYR A 44 1.91 9.42 -10.52
CA TYR A 44 0.85 8.50 -10.10
C TYR A 44 1.29 7.04 -10.14
N LYS A 45 1.91 6.60 -11.25
CA LYS A 45 2.38 5.23 -11.38
C LYS A 45 3.41 4.89 -10.30
N GLU A 46 4.35 5.80 -10.04
CA GLU A 46 5.34 5.63 -8.97
C GLU A 46 4.69 5.50 -7.59
N ALA A 47 3.77 6.41 -7.26
CA ALA A 47 3.04 6.37 -5.99
C ALA A 47 2.18 5.09 -5.86
N TRP A 48 1.58 4.64 -6.95
CA TRP A 48 0.78 3.42 -7.02
C TRP A 48 1.61 2.16 -6.82
N ASP A 49 2.71 2.03 -7.57
CA ASP A 49 3.60 0.87 -7.49
C ASP A 49 4.20 0.77 -6.07
N ALA A 50 4.67 1.88 -5.50
CA ALA A 50 5.23 1.90 -4.15
C ALA A 50 4.20 1.54 -3.06
N ALA A 51 2.98 2.09 -3.14
CA ALA A 51 1.92 1.74 -2.19
C ALA A 51 1.49 0.27 -2.34
N GLY A 52 1.52 -0.27 -3.56
CA GLY A 52 1.25 -1.69 -3.83
C GLY A 52 2.32 -2.59 -3.22
N ASP A 53 3.60 -2.26 -3.43
CA ASP A 53 4.75 -3.00 -2.89
C ASP A 53 4.71 -3.03 -1.34
N GLU A 54 4.31 -1.93 -0.71
CA GLU A 54 4.16 -1.87 0.76
C GLU A 54 3.05 -2.81 1.26
N ILE A 55 1.89 -2.84 0.61
CA ILE A 55 0.82 -3.80 0.93
C ILE A 55 1.29 -5.24 0.72
N SER A 56 2.00 -5.51 -0.38
CA SER A 56 2.56 -6.84 -0.65
C SER A 56 3.58 -7.28 0.39
N ALA A 57 4.45 -6.38 0.84
CA ALA A 57 5.41 -6.66 1.92
C ALA A 57 4.69 -6.94 3.26
N GLN A 58 3.70 -6.12 3.61
CA GLN A 58 2.88 -6.33 4.83
C GLN A 58 2.14 -7.67 4.78
N LEU A 59 1.59 -8.05 3.62
CA LEU A 59 0.95 -9.35 3.42
C LEU A 59 1.93 -10.51 3.55
N SER A 60 3.13 -10.39 2.96
CA SER A 60 4.15 -11.44 3.04
C SER A 60 4.62 -11.64 4.48
N LEU A 61 4.85 -10.55 5.23
CA LEU A 61 5.22 -10.62 6.65
C LEU A 61 4.11 -11.30 7.47
N PHE A 62 2.85 -10.92 7.24
CA PHE A 62 1.71 -11.52 7.91
C PHE A 62 1.57 -13.02 7.62
N GLU A 63 1.80 -13.45 6.38
CA GLU A 63 1.75 -14.86 6.00
C GLU A 63 2.93 -15.66 6.57
N ASP A 64 4.11 -15.06 6.66
CA ASP A 64 5.29 -15.67 7.28
C ASP A 64 5.08 -15.84 8.79
N GLU A 65 4.58 -14.81 9.49
CA GLU A 65 4.21 -14.89 10.90
C GLU A 65 3.13 -15.97 11.17
N ASN A 66 2.12 -16.07 10.29
CA ASN A 66 1.10 -17.13 10.39
C ASN A 66 1.69 -18.54 10.18
N LYS A 67 2.61 -18.69 9.21
CA LYS A 67 3.27 -19.97 8.93
C LYS A 67 4.25 -20.38 10.04
N SER A 68 4.88 -19.41 10.69
CA SER A 68 5.86 -19.67 11.74
C SER A 68 5.23 -20.23 13.03
N GLY A 69 3.89 -20.33 13.12
CA GLY A 69 3.23 -21.24 14.05
C GLY A 69 3.58 -21.02 15.52
N VAL A 70 4.06 -19.84 15.92
CA VAL A 70 4.22 -19.51 17.32
C VAL A 70 2.82 -19.22 17.87
N LYS A 71 2.15 -20.32 18.24
CA LYS A 71 1.11 -20.34 19.27
C LYS A 71 1.73 -19.73 20.52
N LYS A 72 1.75 -18.41 20.63
CA LYS A 72 1.90 -17.75 21.92
C LYS A 72 0.55 -17.95 22.60
N GLY A 73 0.45 -19.09 23.29
CA GLY A 73 -0.71 -19.42 24.11
C GLY A 73 -1.01 -18.25 25.05
N LEU A 74 -2.22 -17.76 24.95
CA LEU A 74 -2.97 -17.27 26.10
C LEU A 74 -4.07 -18.29 26.38
#